data_AF-A0AAV8WT11-F1
#
_entry.id   AF-A0AAV8WT11-F1
#
_cell.length_a   1.000
_cell.length_b   1.000
_cell.length_c   1.000
_cell.angle_alpha   90.00
_cell.angle_beta   90.00
_cell.angle_gamma   90.00
#
_symmetry.space_group_name_H-M   'P 1'
#
loop_
_entity.id
_entity.type
_entity.pdbx_description
1 polymer ?
#
loop_
_entity_poly.entity_id
_entity_poly.type
_entity_poly.pdbx_seq_one_letter_code
_entity_poly.pdbx_strand_id
1 'polypeptide(L)'
;MTWLVCNREDDQTFGTYLIISNVKTEDFGDYVCIISKPGNTIDRTVSVREKVEEIVYINPNPVPVGKMILVMSAILFAGLAIIILYLQYGLKIQVHIKDSFNSTEENDGKSSDVLIVYSPKDSEIALGVLLSTLETQYDYKCTSRELPASTSIWYSDLQEEAKKCRRIVAVFSPAVVNESWDTNNVLQALKQLQSLGPKLVCVALKELPKTQNEVKNSQGETLASLTRSIGVILWDRKKDDKFWYSLRLRLPPKRRTEMVDNKNFAQGENNSRLTSNSQESLDNLV
;
A
#
# COMPACT_ATOMS: atom_id res chain seq x y z
N MET A 1 -3.28 -69.85 42.66
CA MET A 1 -3.85 -70.98 43.41
C MET A 1 -5.34 -70.69 43.52
N THR A 2 -6.18 -71.52 42.92
CA THR A 2 -7.62 -71.23 42.76
C THR A 2 -8.39 -71.98 43.82
N TRP A 3 -9.23 -71.28 44.57
CA TRP A 3 -10.10 -71.90 45.59
C TRP A 3 -11.49 -71.31 45.52
N LEU A 4 -12.43 -72.15 45.94
CA LEU A 4 -13.85 -71.95 45.78
C LEU A 4 -14.41 -71.66 47.17
N VAL A 5 -14.94 -70.46 47.37
CA VAL A 5 -15.41 -69.98 48.67
C VAL A 5 -16.93 -69.96 48.66
N CYS A 6 -17.54 -70.75 49.55
CA CYS A 6 -18.97 -70.68 49.81
C CYS A 6 -19.21 -69.79 51.02
N ASN A 7 -19.91 -68.67 50.81
CA ASN A 7 -20.36 -67.84 51.93
C ASN A 7 -21.74 -68.32 52.38
N ARG A 8 -21.90 -68.63 53.67
CA ARG A 8 -23.15 -69.09 54.28
C ARG A 8 -23.51 -68.13 55.42
N GLU A 9 -24.69 -67.53 55.32
CA GLU A 9 -25.27 -66.71 56.37
C GLU A 9 -26.68 -67.29 56.63
N ASP A 10 -26.99 -67.62 57.88
CA ASP A 10 -28.24 -68.26 58.31
C ASP A 10 -28.65 -69.52 57.50
N ASP A 11 -27.69 -70.43 57.29
CA ASP A 11 -27.87 -71.73 56.62
C ASP A 11 -28.40 -71.68 55.17
N GLN A 12 -28.51 -70.48 54.59
CA GLN A 12 -28.76 -70.25 53.17
C GLN A 12 -27.47 -69.87 52.44
N THR A 13 -27.22 -70.55 51.32
CA THR A 13 -26.04 -70.26 50.48
C THR A 13 -26.41 -69.16 49.48
N PHE A 14 -25.99 -67.92 49.75
CA PHE A 14 -26.28 -66.75 48.90
C PHE A 14 -25.45 -66.71 47.61
N GLY A 15 -24.32 -67.43 47.58
CA GLY A 15 -23.48 -67.49 46.38
C GLY A 15 -22.23 -68.32 46.60
N THR A 16 -21.70 -68.84 45.49
CA THR A 16 -20.41 -69.53 45.44
C THR A 16 -19.49 -68.68 44.58
N TYR A 17 -18.36 -68.26 45.14
CA TYR A 17 -17.41 -67.37 44.47
C TYR A 17 -16.16 -68.14 44.08
N LEU A 18 -15.75 -68.00 42.82
CA LEU A 18 -14.46 -68.45 42.33
C LEU A 18 -13.48 -67.28 42.42
N ILE A 19 -12.48 -67.37 43.30
CA ILE A 19 -11.47 -66.32 43.47
C ILE A 19 -10.14 -66.83 42.90
N ILE A 20 -9.63 -66.13 41.90
CA ILE A 20 -8.32 -66.41 41.29
C ILE A 20 -7.35 -65.36 41.85
N SER A 21 -6.48 -65.79 42.76
CA SER A 21 -5.60 -64.90 43.54
C SER A 21 -4.29 -64.52 42.83
N ASN A 22 -3.92 -65.21 41.76
CA ASN A 22 -2.75 -64.89 40.96
C ASN A 22 -3.06 -65.20 39.49
N VAL A 23 -3.11 -64.17 38.65
CA VAL A 23 -3.39 -64.24 37.22
C VAL A 23 -2.11 -63.93 36.48
N LYS A 24 -1.63 -64.87 35.66
CA LYS A 24 -0.46 -64.67 34.79
C LYS A 24 -0.89 -64.26 33.38
N THR A 25 0.08 -63.85 32.57
CA THR A 25 -0.16 -63.47 31.18
C THR A 25 -0.68 -64.62 30.30
N GLU A 26 -0.36 -65.86 30.66
CA GLU A 26 -0.89 -67.09 30.03
C GLU A 26 -2.38 -67.34 30.35
N ASP A 27 -2.91 -66.73 31.41
CA ASP A 27 -4.29 -66.91 31.87
C ASP A 27 -5.26 -65.90 31.25
N PHE A 28 -4.83 -65.05 30.32
CA PHE A 28 -5.73 -64.13 29.61
C PHE A 28 -6.50 -64.87 28.51
N GLY A 29 -7.82 -64.68 28.48
CA GLY A 29 -8.68 -65.37 27.54
C GLY A 29 -10.16 -65.33 27.92
N ASP A 30 -10.95 -66.01 27.12
CA ASP A 30 -12.38 -66.16 27.33
C ASP A 30 -12.67 -67.45 28.11
N TYR A 31 -13.28 -67.29 29.28
CA TYR A 31 -13.65 -68.38 30.18
C TYR A 31 -15.16 -68.59 30.17
N VAL A 32 -15.59 -69.85 30.32
CA VAL A 32 -17.00 -70.20 30.44
C VAL A 32 -17.23 -70.86 31.80
N CYS A 33 -18.08 -70.25 32.62
CA CYS A 33 -18.58 -70.83 33.85
C CYS A 33 -19.83 -71.64 33.56
N ILE A 34 -19.77 -72.94 33.81
CA ILE A 34 -20.88 -73.89 33.60
C ILE A 34 -21.45 -74.27 34.96
N ILE A 35 -22.71 -73.95 35.21
CA ILE A 35 -23.42 -74.34 36.43
C ILE A 35 -24.39 -75.46 36.07
N SER A 36 -24.06 -76.69 36.45
CA SER A 36 -24.89 -77.87 36.22
C SER A 36 -25.78 -78.18 37.42
N LYS A 37 -27.10 -78.09 37.24
CA LYS A 37 -28.11 -78.70 38.14
C LYS A 37 -28.75 -79.90 37.43
N PRO A 38 -29.31 -80.88 38.16
CA PRO A 38 -30.01 -82.00 37.54
C PRO A 38 -31.14 -81.47 36.64
N GLY A 39 -31.00 -81.63 35.32
CA GLY A 39 -31.98 -81.20 34.32
C GLY A 39 -31.85 -79.78 33.76
N ASN A 40 -30.91 -78.93 34.24
CA ASN A 40 -30.68 -77.62 33.64
C ASN A 40 -29.22 -77.15 33.82
N THR A 41 -28.57 -76.73 32.74
CA THR A 41 -27.21 -76.19 32.72
C THR A 41 -27.24 -74.74 32.28
N ILE A 42 -26.62 -73.86 33.07
CA ILE A 42 -26.51 -72.43 32.75
C ILE A 42 -25.04 -72.12 32.48
N ASP A 43 -24.78 -71.58 31.30
CA ASP A 43 -23.43 -71.20 30.87
C ASP A 43 -23.30 -69.68 30.90
N ARG A 44 -22.19 -69.18 31.48
CA ARG A 44 -21.88 -67.75 31.55
C ARG A 44 -20.44 -67.51 31.11
N THR A 45 -20.26 -66.69 30.08
CA THR A 45 -18.94 -66.34 29.56
C THR A 45 -18.37 -65.11 30.28
N VAL A 46 -17.08 -65.15 30.61
CA VAL A 46 -16.31 -64.07 31.25
C VAL A 46 -14.97 -63.95 30.53
N SER A 47 -14.63 -62.74 30.06
CA SER A 47 -13.34 -62.48 29.40
C SER A 47 -12.37 -61.78 30.35
N VAL A 48 -11.17 -62.33 30.53
CA VAL A 48 -10.10 -61.68 31.31
C VAL A 48 -9.10 -61.06 30.33
N ARG A 49 -8.94 -59.74 30.39
CA ARG A 49 -8.04 -58.98 29.53
C ARG A 49 -7.06 -58.16 30.37
N GLU A 50 -5.86 -57.99 29.87
CA GLU A 50 -4.87 -57.11 30.46
C GLU A 50 -5.36 -55.65 30.40
N LYS A 51 -5.41 -54.99 31.56
CA LYS A 51 -5.72 -53.56 31.62
C LYS A 51 -4.44 -52.78 31.32
N VAL A 52 -4.19 -52.53 30.04
CA VAL A 52 -3.14 -51.58 29.62
C VAL A 52 -3.67 -50.18 29.94
N GLU A 53 -3.19 -49.59 31.03
CA GLU A 53 -3.39 -48.16 31.26
C GLU A 53 -2.55 -47.43 30.22
N GLU A 54 -3.18 -47.02 29.11
CA GLU A 54 -2.57 -46.09 28.16
C GLU A 54 -2.27 -44.80 28.92
N ILE A 55 -1.00 -44.64 29.34
CA ILE A 55 -0.51 -43.38 29.86
C ILE A 55 -0.49 -42.43 28.67
N VAL A 56 -1.61 -41.73 28.46
CA VAL A 56 -1.71 -40.62 27.52
C VAL A 56 -0.70 -39.59 28.01
N TYR A 57 0.45 -39.51 27.35
CA TYR A 57 1.36 -38.38 27.51
C TYR A 57 0.64 -37.13 27.01
N ILE A 58 -0.11 -36.47 27.90
CA ILE A 58 -0.64 -35.13 27.65
C ILE A 58 0.59 -34.22 27.61
N ASN A 59 1.10 -33.98 26.40
CA ASN A 59 2.23 -33.11 26.16
C ASN A 59 1.89 -31.71 26.75
N PRO A 60 2.55 -31.28 27.85
CA PRO A 60 2.08 -30.15 28.65
C PRO A 60 2.30 -28.79 27.96
N ASN A 61 2.79 -28.76 26.73
CA ASN A 61 2.91 -27.54 25.96
C ASN A 61 2.82 -27.80 24.44
N PRO A 62 1.62 -27.77 23.83
CA PRO A 62 1.47 -27.87 22.38
C PRO A 62 1.74 -26.53 21.69
N VAL A 63 2.61 -25.65 22.22
CA VAL A 63 3.08 -24.52 21.42
C VAL A 63 3.93 -25.09 20.29
N PRO A 64 3.51 -24.91 19.03
CA PRO A 64 4.21 -25.50 17.91
C PRO A 64 5.45 -24.64 17.64
N VAL A 65 6.49 -24.79 18.48
CA VAL A 65 7.71 -23.97 18.44
C VAL A 65 8.31 -23.92 17.04
N GLY A 66 8.25 -25.03 16.29
CA GLY A 66 8.67 -25.07 14.89
C GLY A 66 7.82 -24.17 13.98
N LYS A 67 6.49 -24.15 14.14
CA LYS A 67 5.61 -23.24 13.38
C LYS A 67 5.83 -21.79 13.79
N MET A 68 6.04 -21.51 15.08
CA MET A 68 6.36 -20.17 15.55
C MET A 68 7.69 -19.66 15.00
N ILE A 69 8.76 -20.48 15.02
CA ILE A 69 10.06 -20.11 14.46
C ILE A 69 9.94 -19.87 12.94
N LEU A 70 9.19 -20.70 12.22
CA LEU A 70 8.94 -20.50 10.79
C LEU A 70 8.23 -19.16 10.54
N VAL A 71 7.13 -18.89 11.25
CA VAL A 71 6.38 -17.64 11.14
C VAL A 71 7.26 -16.43 11.48
N MET A 72 8.04 -16.49 12.56
CA MET A 72 8.95 -15.43 12.95
C MET A 72 10.04 -15.17 11.92
N SER A 73 10.62 -16.23 11.36
CA SER A 73 11.61 -16.11 10.29
C SER A 73 10.99 -15.50 9.02
N ALA A 74 9.78 -15.92 8.65
CA ALA A 74 9.06 -15.37 7.50
C ALA A 74 8.76 -13.88 7.68
N ILE A 75 8.31 -13.47 8.89
CA ILE A 75 8.09 -12.07 9.23
C ILE A 75 9.40 -11.27 9.15
N LEU A 76 10.50 -11.82 9.66
CA LEU A 76 11.81 -11.17 9.60
C LEU A 76 12.27 -10.95 8.16
N PHE A 77 12.18 -11.99 7.30
CA PHE A 77 12.54 -11.88 5.89
C PHE A 77 11.62 -10.91 5.13
N ALA A 78 10.32 -10.94 5.40
CA ALA A 78 9.37 -9.99 4.82
C ALA A 78 9.70 -8.55 5.26
N GLY A 79 10.01 -8.33 6.54
CA GLY A 79 10.42 -7.03 7.08
C GLY A 79 11.69 -6.52 6.42
N LEU A 80 12.71 -7.36 6.29
CA LEU A 80 13.96 -7.02 5.59
C LEU A 80 13.71 -6.70 4.11
N ALA A 81 12.88 -7.48 3.42
CA ALA A 81 12.51 -7.22 2.03
C ALA A 81 11.80 -5.86 1.89
N ILE A 82 10.86 -5.54 2.78
CA ILE A 82 10.19 -4.23 2.80
C ILE A 82 11.20 -3.11 3.05
N ILE A 83 12.14 -3.28 3.97
CA ILE A 83 13.19 -2.29 4.25
C ILE A 83 14.07 -2.08 3.03
N ILE A 84 14.53 -3.14 2.37
CA ILE A 84 15.36 -3.04 1.16
C ILE A 84 14.58 -2.37 0.02
N LEU A 85 13.33 -2.75 -0.18
CA LEU A 85 12.44 -2.12 -1.17
C LEU A 85 12.23 -0.64 -0.85
N TYR A 86 12.09 -0.27 0.43
CA TYR A 86 11.98 1.12 0.83
C TYR A 86 13.29 1.90 0.60
N LEU A 87 14.44 1.29 0.85
CA LEU A 87 15.74 1.93 0.61
C LEU A 87 16.01 2.12 -0.89
N GLN A 88 15.66 1.14 -1.73
CA GLN A 88 15.90 1.20 -3.17
C GLN A 88 14.83 2.00 -3.92
N TYR A 89 13.56 1.82 -3.57
CA TYR A 89 12.40 2.36 -4.29
C TYR A 89 11.59 3.35 -3.46
N GLY A 90 12.11 3.83 -2.33
CA GLY A 90 11.39 4.70 -1.40
C GLY A 90 10.76 5.92 -2.07
N LEU A 91 11.46 6.55 -3.03
CA LEU A 91 10.89 7.67 -3.79
C LEU A 91 9.69 7.24 -4.65
N LYS A 92 9.78 6.09 -5.34
CA LYS A 92 8.68 5.58 -6.17
C LYS A 92 7.48 5.21 -5.31
N ILE A 93 7.72 4.48 -4.21
CA ILE A 93 6.69 4.08 -3.24
C ILE A 93 6.03 5.31 -2.63
N GLN A 94 6.80 6.33 -2.21
CA GLN A 94 6.26 7.54 -1.61
C GLN A 94 5.37 8.32 -2.59
N VAL A 95 5.78 8.42 -3.86
CA VAL A 95 4.94 9.05 -4.89
C VAL A 95 3.64 8.27 -5.10
N HIS A 96 3.72 6.94 -5.22
CA HIS A 96 2.52 6.11 -5.40
C HIS A 96 1.57 6.16 -4.19
N ILE A 97 2.09 6.11 -2.96
CA ILE A 97 1.28 6.27 -1.75
C ILE A 97 0.65 7.66 -1.75
N LYS A 98 1.42 8.72 -2.01
CA LYS A 98 0.92 10.09 -2.02
C LYS A 98 -0.19 10.30 -3.06
N ASP A 99 -0.02 9.76 -4.26
CA ASP A 99 -1.01 9.87 -5.35
C ASP A 99 -2.23 8.96 -5.13
N SER A 100 -2.07 7.85 -4.41
CA SER A 100 -3.18 6.95 -4.10
C SER A 100 -4.01 7.40 -2.90
N PHE A 101 -3.40 8.00 -1.88
CA PHE A 101 -4.05 8.30 -0.59
C PHE A 101 -4.52 9.75 -0.42
N ASN A 102 -4.04 10.71 -1.21
CA ASN A 102 -4.56 12.08 -1.13
C ASN A 102 -5.80 12.25 -2.01
N SER A 103 -6.87 12.73 -1.40
CA SER A 103 -8.08 13.18 -2.12
C SER A 103 -7.73 14.35 -3.04
N THR A 104 -8.28 14.36 -4.25
CA THR A 104 -8.03 15.38 -5.26
C THR A 104 -8.52 16.76 -4.76
N GLU A 105 -7.66 17.78 -4.79
CA GLU A 105 -7.96 19.16 -4.33
C GLU A 105 -8.95 19.90 -5.27
N GLU A 106 -10.00 19.27 -5.79
CA GLU A 106 -10.87 19.82 -6.86
C GLU A 106 -11.72 21.03 -6.47
N ASN A 107 -12.01 21.23 -5.18
CA ASN A 107 -12.93 22.26 -4.70
C ASN A 107 -12.29 23.62 -4.30
N ASP A 108 -10.99 23.82 -4.57
CA ASP A 108 -10.26 25.02 -4.10
C ASP A 108 -10.45 26.28 -4.98
N GLY A 109 -11.26 26.23 -6.04
CA GLY A 109 -11.50 27.37 -6.94
C GLY A 109 -10.28 27.81 -7.77
N LYS A 110 -9.22 26.99 -7.82
CA LYS A 110 -7.98 27.26 -8.57
C LYS A 110 -8.04 26.66 -9.97
N SER A 111 -7.60 27.42 -10.98
CA SER A 111 -7.76 27.05 -12.39
C SER A 111 -6.68 26.11 -12.92
N SER A 112 -5.50 26.12 -12.29
CA SER A 112 -4.29 25.40 -12.74
C SER A 112 -3.57 24.72 -11.58
N ASP A 113 -2.96 23.56 -11.84
CA ASP A 113 -2.26 22.78 -10.83
C ASP A 113 -0.86 23.34 -10.56
N VAL A 114 -0.15 23.68 -11.64
CA VAL A 114 1.26 24.05 -11.59
C VAL A 114 1.52 25.27 -12.47
N LEU A 115 2.11 26.31 -11.89
CA LEU A 115 2.68 27.44 -12.62
C LEU A 115 4.18 27.19 -12.86
N ILE A 116 4.62 27.10 -14.11
CA ILE A 116 6.03 26.98 -14.47
C ILE A 116 6.56 28.36 -14.81
N VAL A 117 7.56 28.80 -14.05
CA VAL A 117 8.18 30.12 -14.18
C VAL A 117 9.62 29.92 -14.69
N TYR A 118 9.96 30.51 -15.84
CA TYR A 118 11.24 30.23 -16.51
C TYR A 118 11.88 31.49 -17.12
N SER A 119 13.21 31.49 -17.30
CA SER A 119 13.91 32.55 -18.05
C SER A 119 13.81 32.28 -19.55
N PRO A 120 13.75 33.31 -20.42
CA PRO A 120 13.63 33.12 -21.87
C PRO A 120 14.75 32.26 -22.46
N LYS A 121 15.96 32.28 -21.88
CA LYS A 121 17.09 31.44 -22.31
C LYS A 121 16.92 29.95 -21.99
N ASP A 122 16.04 29.61 -21.04
CA ASP A 122 15.77 28.23 -20.62
C ASP A 122 14.41 27.71 -21.13
N SER A 123 13.78 28.45 -22.05
CA SER A 123 12.46 28.13 -22.62
C SER A 123 12.40 26.72 -23.22
N GLU A 124 13.44 26.28 -23.90
CA GLU A 124 13.51 24.94 -24.51
C GLU A 124 13.40 23.82 -23.45
N ILE A 125 14.07 23.98 -22.31
CA ILE A 125 14.04 22.97 -21.23
C ILE A 125 12.71 23.07 -20.46
N ALA A 126 12.27 24.29 -20.15
CA ALA A 126 11.08 24.53 -19.36
C ALA A 126 9.79 24.13 -20.10
N LEU A 127 9.65 24.50 -21.38
CA LEU A 127 8.46 24.18 -22.17
C LEU A 127 8.61 22.82 -22.88
N GLY A 128 9.78 22.56 -23.46
CA GLY A 128 10.00 21.37 -24.27
C GLY A 128 10.11 20.08 -23.47
N VAL A 129 10.68 20.13 -22.26
CA VAL A 129 10.84 18.94 -21.40
C VAL A 129 9.93 19.01 -20.18
N LEU A 130 9.99 20.09 -19.39
CA LEU A 130 9.29 20.14 -18.10
C LEU A 130 7.76 20.22 -18.28
N LEU A 131 7.27 21.17 -19.06
CA LEU A 131 5.85 21.33 -19.36
C LEU A 131 5.28 20.10 -20.08
N SER A 132 5.92 19.68 -21.18
CA SER A 132 5.46 18.55 -21.99
C SER A 132 5.35 17.25 -21.17
N THR A 133 6.32 16.99 -20.29
CA THR A 133 6.31 15.79 -19.43
C THR A 133 5.21 15.89 -18.36
N LEU A 134 5.02 17.07 -17.75
CA LEU A 134 3.99 17.30 -16.74
C LEU A 134 2.57 17.16 -17.31
N GLU A 135 2.35 17.65 -18.52
CA GLU A 135 1.05 17.55 -19.19
C GLU A 135 0.80 16.15 -19.78
N THR A 136 1.78 15.59 -20.50
CA THR A 136 1.59 14.33 -21.25
C THR A 136 1.72 13.08 -20.40
N GLN A 137 2.69 13.02 -19.48
CA GLN A 137 2.93 11.80 -18.69
C GLN A 137 2.16 11.80 -17.37
N TYR A 138 1.93 12.98 -16.80
CA TYR A 138 1.39 13.12 -15.45
C TYR A 138 0.00 13.76 -15.40
N ASP A 139 -0.57 14.19 -16.53
CA ASP A 139 -1.92 14.76 -16.66
C ASP A 139 -2.16 16.00 -15.76
N TYR A 140 -1.11 16.78 -15.48
CA TYR A 140 -1.26 18.04 -14.76
C TYR A 140 -1.73 19.15 -15.68
N LYS A 141 -2.61 20.02 -15.17
CA LYS A 141 -2.93 21.27 -15.87
C LYS A 141 -1.88 22.32 -15.53
N CYS A 142 -0.94 22.51 -16.44
CA CYS A 142 0.14 23.46 -16.28
C CYS A 142 -0.19 24.82 -16.90
N THR A 143 0.45 25.86 -16.39
CA THR A 143 0.46 27.20 -16.99
C THR A 143 1.89 27.68 -16.94
N SER A 144 2.39 28.28 -18.02
CA SER A 144 3.79 28.67 -18.14
C SER A 144 3.89 30.19 -18.24
N ARG A 145 4.87 30.77 -17.55
CA ARG A 145 5.12 32.22 -17.55
C ARG A 145 6.61 32.54 -17.59
N GLU A 146 6.94 33.54 -18.40
CA GLU A 146 8.31 34.04 -18.53
C GLU A 146 8.66 34.98 -17.38
N LEU A 147 9.85 34.81 -16.82
CA LEU A 147 10.43 35.72 -15.83
C LEU A 147 10.83 37.02 -16.51
N PRO A 148 10.36 38.17 -16.00
CA PRO A 148 10.90 39.45 -16.41
C PRO A 148 12.40 39.53 -16.12
N ALA A 149 13.15 40.27 -16.95
CA ALA A 149 14.62 40.39 -16.82
C ALA A 149 15.07 41.03 -15.48
N SER A 150 14.22 41.83 -14.86
CA SER A 150 14.50 42.46 -13.56
C SER A 150 13.88 41.69 -12.40
N THR A 151 14.72 41.24 -11.48
CA THR A 151 14.36 40.46 -10.28
C THR A 151 13.38 41.19 -9.34
N SER A 152 13.35 42.53 -9.37
CA SER A 152 12.53 43.35 -8.48
C SER A 152 11.03 43.32 -8.79
N ILE A 153 10.64 43.03 -10.04
CA ILE A 153 9.23 43.05 -10.47
C ILE A 153 8.58 41.66 -10.50
N TRP A 154 9.33 40.61 -10.18
CA TRP A 154 8.82 39.23 -10.22
C TRP A 154 7.61 39.05 -9.30
N TYR A 155 7.65 39.63 -8.10
CA TYR A 155 6.54 39.53 -7.16
C TYR A 155 5.27 40.13 -7.74
N SER A 156 5.33 41.37 -8.23
CA SER A 156 4.14 42.08 -8.72
C SER A 156 3.54 41.48 -9.98
N ASP A 157 4.37 41.00 -10.91
CA ASP A 157 3.88 40.44 -12.19
C ASP A 157 3.30 39.03 -12.01
N LEU A 158 3.94 38.19 -11.18
CA LEU A 158 3.55 36.79 -11.04
C LEU A 158 2.52 36.54 -9.94
N GLN A 159 2.25 37.51 -9.05
CA GLN A 159 1.35 37.30 -7.91
C GLN A 159 -0.08 36.90 -8.33
N GLU A 160 -0.61 37.46 -9.41
CA GLU A 160 -1.97 37.16 -9.86
C GLU A 160 -2.08 35.72 -10.39
N GLU A 161 -1.09 35.27 -11.16
CA GLU A 161 -1.02 33.91 -11.68
C GLU A 161 -0.71 32.90 -10.58
N ALA A 162 0.16 33.26 -9.64
CA ALA A 162 0.49 32.47 -8.47
C ALA A 162 -0.75 32.15 -7.62
N LYS A 163 -1.68 33.11 -7.47
CA LYS A 163 -2.95 32.89 -6.75
C LYS A 163 -3.87 31.89 -7.44
N LYS A 164 -3.89 31.89 -8.77
CA LYS A 164 -4.70 30.98 -9.60
C LYS A 164 -4.17 29.54 -9.57
N CYS A 165 -2.91 29.35 -9.18
CA CYS A 165 -2.24 28.05 -9.22
C CYS A 165 -2.11 27.38 -7.84
N ARG A 166 -2.06 26.04 -7.81
CA ARG A 166 -1.89 25.27 -6.56
C ARG A 166 -0.43 25.19 -6.10
N ARG A 167 0.51 25.04 -7.04
CA ARG A 167 1.96 25.02 -6.79
C ARG A 167 2.67 25.86 -7.86
N ILE A 168 3.86 26.35 -7.52
CA ILE A 168 4.71 27.13 -8.44
C ILE A 168 6.03 26.38 -8.58
N VAL A 169 6.49 26.19 -9.81
CA VAL A 169 7.77 25.58 -10.15
C VAL A 169 8.61 26.61 -10.88
N ALA A 170 9.66 27.12 -10.23
CA ALA A 170 10.58 28.06 -10.87
C ALA A 170 11.81 27.31 -11.40
N VAL A 171 12.10 27.44 -12.69
CA VAL A 171 13.32 26.93 -13.32
C VAL A 171 14.42 27.97 -13.10
N PHE A 172 15.48 27.55 -12.44
CA PHE A 172 16.55 28.40 -11.96
C PHE A 172 17.87 28.07 -12.65
N SER A 173 18.41 29.03 -13.39
CA SER A 173 19.66 28.88 -14.14
C SER A 173 20.48 30.17 -14.06
N PRO A 174 21.77 30.15 -14.44
CA PRO A 174 22.58 31.36 -14.53
C PRO A 174 21.96 32.48 -15.39
N ALA A 175 21.11 32.13 -16.36
CA ALA A 175 20.41 33.10 -17.18
C ALA A 175 19.40 33.95 -16.39
N VAL A 176 18.86 33.40 -15.30
CA VAL A 176 17.90 34.09 -14.42
C VAL A 176 18.55 35.27 -13.70
N VAL A 177 19.87 35.24 -13.52
CA VAL A 177 20.61 36.24 -12.75
C VAL A 177 21.65 36.98 -13.58
N ASN A 178 21.31 37.24 -14.85
CA ASN A 178 22.14 37.96 -15.81
C ASN A 178 23.56 37.39 -15.92
N GLU A 179 23.70 36.06 -15.88
CA GLU A 179 24.97 35.31 -15.97
C GLU A 179 25.94 35.50 -14.78
N SER A 180 25.63 36.43 -13.86
CA SER A 180 26.31 36.60 -12.58
C SER A 180 25.77 35.63 -11.52
N TRP A 181 26.25 34.39 -11.57
CA TRP A 181 25.85 33.30 -10.65
C TRP A 181 26.51 33.43 -9.25
N ASP A 182 26.38 34.61 -8.65
CA ASP A 182 26.93 34.93 -7.34
C ASP A 182 25.92 34.65 -6.22
N THR A 183 26.41 34.36 -5.02
CA THR A 183 25.58 34.01 -3.85
C THR A 183 24.54 35.09 -3.53
N ASN A 184 24.91 36.37 -3.60
CA ASN A 184 24.01 37.49 -3.27
C ASN A 184 22.86 37.60 -4.28
N ASN A 185 23.21 37.51 -5.55
CA ASN A 185 22.30 37.62 -6.68
C ASN A 185 21.31 36.45 -6.69
N VAL A 186 21.81 35.23 -6.45
CA VAL A 186 20.98 34.03 -6.30
C VAL A 186 20.07 34.14 -5.08
N LEU A 187 20.57 34.62 -3.95
CA LEU A 187 19.77 34.78 -2.72
C LEU A 187 18.65 35.80 -2.92
N GLN A 188 18.93 36.95 -3.53
CA GLN A 188 17.91 37.96 -3.84
C GLN A 188 16.84 37.41 -4.76
N ALA A 189 17.22 36.71 -5.82
CA ALA A 189 16.29 36.06 -6.75
C ALA A 189 15.40 35.02 -6.06
N LEU A 190 15.99 34.12 -5.26
CA LEU A 190 15.23 33.12 -4.51
C LEU A 190 14.28 33.75 -3.49
N LYS A 191 14.68 34.86 -2.85
CA LYS A 191 13.83 35.56 -1.88
C LYS A 191 12.61 36.22 -2.55
N GLN A 192 12.81 36.79 -3.73
CA GLN A 192 11.70 37.34 -4.55
C GLN A 192 10.77 36.24 -5.06
N LEU A 193 11.28 35.04 -5.34
CA LEU A 193 10.41 33.92 -5.69
C LEU A 193 9.68 33.38 -4.46
N GLN A 194 10.34 33.30 -3.31
CA GLN A 194 9.73 32.81 -2.06
C GLN A 194 8.56 33.70 -1.62
N SER A 195 8.64 35.01 -1.84
CA SER A 195 7.55 35.93 -1.51
C SER A 195 6.28 35.66 -2.33
N LEU A 196 6.38 35.01 -3.51
CA LEU A 196 5.22 34.59 -4.31
C LEU A 196 4.34 33.56 -3.59
N GLY A 197 4.91 32.78 -2.65
CA GLY A 197 4.15 31.95 -1.74
C GLY A 197 4.90 30.75 -1.17
N PRO A 198 4.35 30.14 -0.11
CA PRO A 198 4.99 29.02 0.63
C PRO A 198 4.98 27.68 -0.14
N LYS A 199 4.45 27.66 -1.36
CA LYS A 199 4.24 26.47 -2.19
C LYS A 199 5.12 26.47 -3.45
N LEU A 200 6.20 27.22 -3.41
CA LEU A 200 7.21 27.30 -4.46
C LEU A 200 8.13 26.07 -4.40
N VAL A 201 8.47 25.53 -5.56
CA VAL A 201 9.51 24.54 -5.78
C VAL A 201 10.50 25.12 -6.78
N CYS A 202 11.79 25.07 -6.46
CA CYS A 202 12.82 25.60 -7.34
C CYS A 202 13.58 24.45 -8.00
N VAL A 203 13.67 24.46 -9.33
CA VAL A 203 14.40 23.49 -10.14
C VAL A 203 15.67 24.14 -10.65
N ALA A 204 16.80 23.84 -10.02
CA ALA A 204 18.09 24.39 -10.40
C ALA A 204 18.73 23.56 -11.54
N LEU A 205 19.06 24.21 -12.65
CA LEU A 205 19.76 23.58 -13.80
C LEU A 205 21.28 23.48 -13.60
N LYS A 206 21.83 24.26 -12.66
CA LYS A 206 23.24 24.25 -12.29
C LYS A 206 23.36 24.11 -10.78
N GLU A 207 24.43 23.46 -10.30
CA GLU A 207 24.74 23.45 -8.88
C GLU A 207 24.76 24.89 -8.32
N LEU A 208 24.03 25.10 -7.22
CA LEU A 208 24.07 26.36 -6.50
C LEU A 208 25.51 26.61 -6.01
N PRO A 209 25.98 27.87 -5.98
CA PRO A 209 27.34 28.18 -5.53
C PRO A 209 27.56 27.59 -4.13
N LYS A 210 28.60 26.77 -3.97
CA LYS A 210 28.95 26.17 -2.68
C LYS A 210 29.46 27.27 -1.77
N THR A 211 28.71 27.56 -0.71
CA THR A 211 29.04 28.50 0.35
C THR A 211 30.27 28.01 1.13
N GLN A 212 31.48 28.30 0.64
CA GLN A 212 32.68 28.24 1.48
C GLN A 212 32.73 29.43 2.44
N ASN A 213 32.01 30.52 2.14
CA ASN A 213 31.77 31.63 3.05
C ASN A 213 30.25 31.84 3.13
N GLU A 214 29.68 31.67 4.32
CA GLU A 214 28.27 31.94 4.59
C GLU A 214 28.02 33.44 4.52
N VAL A 215 27.83 33.97 3.31
CA VAL A 215 27.35 35.33 3.13
C VAL A 215 25.93 35.38 3.65
N LYS A 216 25.77 35.96 4.85
CA LYS A 216 24.49 36.23 5.47
C LYS A 216 23.90 37.46 4.81
N ASN A 217 22.63 37.41 4.42
CA ASN A 217 21.93 38.62 3.99
C ASN A 217 21.81 39.60 5.19
N SER A 218 21.32 40.81 4.93
CA SER A 218 21.06 41.82 5.98
C SER A 218 20.07 41.34 7.06
N GLN A 219 19.39 40.22 6.86
CA GLN A 219 18.46 39.57 7.79
C GLN A 219 19.03 38.29 8.44
N GLY A 220 20.32 37.98 8.23
CA GLY A 220 20.97 36.81 8.83
C GLY A 220 20.66 35.46 8.17
N GLU A 221 19.88 35.43 7.09
CA GLU A 221 19.51 34.18 6.40
C GLU A 221 20.62 33.73 5.45
N THR A 222 20.90 32.42 5.47
CA THR A 222 21.86 31.79 4.56
C THR A 222 21.15 31.17 3.36
N LEU A 223 21.87 31.06 2.24
CA LEU A 223 21.39 30.38 1.04
C LEU A 223 20.95 28.93 1.34
N ALA A 224 21.64 28.25 2.26
CA ALA A 224 21.30 26.89 2.68
C ALA A 224 19.95 26.82 3.42
N SER A 225 19.67 27.80 4.30
CA SER A 225 18.38 27.89 4.99
C SER A 225 17.23 28.11 4.01
N LEU A 226 17.40 29.08 3.10
CA LEU A 226 16.42 29.42 2.08
C LEU A 226 16.15 28.24 1.13
N THR A 227 17.22 27.56 0.70
CA THR A 227 17.16 26.37 -0.16
C THR A 227 16.39 25.22 0.48
N ARG A 228 16.56 25.01 1.80
CA ARG A 228 15.80 23.99 2.53
C ARG A 228 14.33 24.35 2.64
N SER A 229 13.99 25.61 2.85
CA SER A 229 12.60 26.08 2.99
C SER A 229 11.81 26.01 1.69
N ILE A 230 12.41 26.37 0.55
CA ILE A 230 11.77 26.34 -0.78
C ILE A 230 11.77 24.92 -1.36
N GLY A 231 12.68 24.06 -0.91
CA GLY A 231 12.89 22.76 -1.54
C GLY A 231 13.43 22.95 -2.96
N VAL A 232 14.72 23.28 -3.07
CA VAL A 232 15.41 23.23 -4.37
C VAL A 232 15.64 21.77 -4.78
N ILE A 233 15.42 21.46 -6.05
CA ILE A 233 15.84 20.20 -6.70
C ILE A 233 16.90 20.56 -7.74
N LEU A 234 18.02 19.84 -7.71
CA LEU A 234 19.02 19.89 -8.77
C LEU A 234 18.57 18.98 -9.92
N TRP A 235 18.48 19.53 -11.13
CA TRP A 235 18.26 18.72 -12.32
C TRP A 235 19.59 18.15 -12.81
N ASP A 236 19.81 16.86 -12.54
CA ASP A 236 20.91 16.08 -13.13
C ASP A 236 20.35 15.21 -14.26
N ARG A 237 20.73 15.53 -15.52
CA ARG A 237 20.31 14.79 -16.72
C ARG A 237 20.67 13.30 -16.69
N LYS A 238 21.60 12.88 -15.82
CA LYS A 238 21.97 11.45 -15.67
C LYS A 238 20.99 10.68 -14.78
N LYS A 239 20.15 11.37 -14.00
CA LYS A 239 19.25 10.78 -12.98
C LYS A 239 17.84 11.36 -13.08
N ASP A 240 17.32 11.46 -14.30
CA ASP A 240 16.02 12.06 -14.58
C ASP A 240 14.88 11.40 -13.77
N ASP A 241 14.88 10.07 -13.63
CA ASP A 241 13.86 9.38 -12.83
C ASP A 241 13.77 9.91 -11.39
N LYS A 242 14.91 10.04 -10.71
CA LYS A 242 14.95 10.54 -9.32
C LYS A 242 14.51 11.99 -9.25
N PHE A 243 14.88 12.78 -10.25
CA PHE A 243 14.41 14.15 -10.41
C PHE A 243 12.88 14.19 -10.49
N TRP A 244 12.26 13.43 -11.40
CA TRP A 244 10.81 13.40 -11.59
C TRP A 244 10.05 12.94 -10.35
N TYR A 245 10.50 11.88 -9.67
CA TYR A 245 9.88 11.46 -8.41
C TYR A 245 9.99 12.54 -7.34
N SER A 246 11.15 13.17 -7.20
CA SER A 246 11.35 14.25 -6.22
C SER A 246 10.48 15.49 -6.52
N LEU A 247 10.28 15.82 -7.80
CA LEU A 247 9.40 16.89 -8.24
C LEU A 247 7.94 16.55 -7.92
N ARG A 248 7.48 15.34 -8.27
CA ARG A 248 6.10 14.87 -7.99
C ARG A 248 5.77 14.83 -6.49
N LEU A 249 6.74 14.52 -5.64
CA LEU A 249 6.56 14.61 -4.18
C LEU A 249 6.24 16.04 -3.70
N ARG A 250 6.62 17.08 -4.45
CA ARG A 250 6.35 18.48 -4.09
C ARG A 250 5.16 19.09 -4.84
N LEU A 251 4.77 18.50 -5.97
CA LEU A 251 3.59 18.86 -6.75
C LEU A 251 2.26 18.41 -6.11
N PRO A 252 1.09 18.90 -6.54
CA PRO A 252 -0.18 18.37 -6.03
C PRO A 252 -0.37 16.90 -6.46
N PRO A 253 -1.20 16.12 -5.75
CA PRO A 253 -1.46 14.72 -6.12
C PRO A 253 -2.05 14.64 -7.54
N LYS A 254 -1.68 13.58 -8.27
CA LYS A 254 -2.16 13.37 -9.65
C LYS A 254 -3.69 13.32 -9.69
N ARG A 255 -4.29 14.02 -10.66
CA ARG A 255 -5.72 13.85 -10.98
C ARG A 255 -5.93 12.41 -11.40
N ARG A 256 -6.72 11.64 -10.63
CA ARG A 256 -7.31 10.44 -11.23
C ARG A 256 -8.31 10.98 -12.23
N THR A 257 -7.97 10.92 -13.50
CA THR A 257 -8.95 11.07 -14.57
C THR A 257 -10.01 10.02 -14.27
N GLU A 258 -11.13 10.44 -13.69
CA GLU A 258 -12.31 9.59 -13.64
C GLU A 258 -12.56 9.20 -15.10
N MET A 259 -12.32 7.94 -15.42
CA MET A 259 -12.96 7.35 -16.58
C MET A 259 -14.44 7.59 -16.34
N VAL A 260 -15.00 8.57 -17.04
CA VAL A 260 -16.44 8.71 -17.20
C VAL A 260 -16.90 7.38 -17.73
N ASP A 261 -17.39 6.54 -16.83
CA ASP A 261 -17.95 5.24 -17.12
C ASP A 261 -19.22 5.55 -17.92
N ASN A 262 -19.06 5.61 -19.24
CA ASN A 262 -20.11 5.85 -20.21
C ASN A 262 -20.94 4.56 -20.35
N LYS A 263 -21.38 4.01 -19.21
CA LYS A 263 -22.38 2.96 -19.09
C LYS A 263 -23.62 3.58 -18.47
N ASN A 264 -24.27 4.47 -19.21
CA ASN A 264 -25.67 4.85 -19.03
C ASN A 264 -26.11 5.71 -20.22
N PHE A 265 -26.19 5.12 -21.42
CA PHE A 265 -27.18 5.47 -22.45
C PHE A 265 -27.10 4.50 -23.63
N ALA A 266 -27.60 3.29 -23.46
CA ALA A 266 -28.00 2.41 -24.56
C ALA A 266 -29.14 1.48 -24.08
N GLN A 267 -30.19 2.09 -23.51
CA GLN A 267 -31.46 1.41 -23.29
C GLN A 267 -32.56 2.34 -23.79
N GLY A 268 -32.69 2.38 -25.10
CA GLY A 268 -33.69 3.14 -25.81
C GLY A 268 -33.50 2.92 -27.29
N GLU A 269 -34.50 2.29 -27.89
CA GLU A 269 -34.74 2.24 -29.34
C GLU A 269 -33.76 1.38 -30.15
N ASN A 270 -34.10 0.09 -30.29
CA ASN A 270 -34.31 -0.51 -31.60
C ASN A 270 -34.83 -1.93 -31.42
N ASN A 271 -36.08 -2.18 -31.81
CA ASN A 271 -36.50 -3.41 -32.50
C ASN A 271 -37.98 -3.34 -32.85
N SER A 272 -38.28 -2.90 -34.08
CA SER A 272 -39.23 -3.55 -35.01
C SER A 272 -39.68 -2.56 -36.08
N ARG A 273 -38.79 -2.26 -37.03
CA ARG A 273 -39.20 -1.67 -38.29
C ARG A 273 -38.39 -2.26 -39.43
N LEU A 274 -38.70 -3.51 -39.79
CA LEU A 274 -38.38 -4.03 -41.11
C LEU A 274 -39.58 -4.82 -41.65
N THR A 275 -40.07 -4.28 -42.77
CA THR A 275 -40.55 -4.97 -43.98
C THR A 275 -41.83 -5.80 -43.90
N SER A 276 -42.87 -5.36 -44.60
CA SER A 276 -43.10 -5.84 -45.98
C SER A 276 -44.21 -5.05 -46.67
N ASN A 277 -43.84 -4.29 -47.70
CA ASN A 277 -44.73 -3.96 -48.80
C ASN A 277 -44.97 -5.25 -49.58
N SER A 278 -46.21 -5.71 -49.67
CA SER A 278 -46.66 -6.65 -50.71
C SER A 278 -48.15 -6.41 -50.93
N GLN A 279 -48.46 -5.97 -52.15
CA GLN A 279 -49.80 -5.85 -52.70
C GLN A 279 -50.49 -7.21 -52.78
N GLU A 280 -51.79 -7.24 -52.47
CA GLU A 280 -52.85 -8.07 -53.09
C GLU A 280 -54.17 -7.48 -52.57
N SER A 281 -54.82 -6.60 -53.32
CA SER A 281 -55.89 -6.89 -54.29
C SER A 281 -57.18 -7.43 -53.64
N LEU A 282 -58.21 -6.58 -53.73
CA LEU A 282 -59.63 -6.89 -53.96
C LEU A 282 -60.34 -7.79 -52.93
N ASP A 283 -61.28 -7.20 -52.17
CA ASP A 283 -62.71 -7.37 -52.49
C ASP A 283 -63.66 -6.70 -51.47
N ASN A 284 -64.68 -6.04 -52.04
CA ASN A 284 -66.09 -6.04 -51.63
C ASN A 284 -66.51 -5.38 -50.29
N LEU A 285 -67.22 -4.25 -50.35
CA LEU A 285 -68.71 -4.13 -50.42
C LEU A 285 -69.36 -4.34 -49.04
N VAL A 286 -69.79 -3.23 -48.41
CA VAL A 286 -71.19 -2.79 -48.18
C VAL A 286 -71.16 -1.48 -47.39
#